data_AF-A0A954B5G1-F1
#
_entry.id   AF-A0A954B5G1-F1
#
_cell.length_a   1.000
_cell.length_b   1.000
_cell.length_c   1.000
_cell.angle_alpha   90.00
_cell.angle_beta   90.00
_cell.angle_gamma   90.00
#
_symmetry.space_group_name_H-M   'P 1'
#
loop_
_entity.id
_entity.type
_entity.pdbx_description
1 polymer ?
#
loop_
_entity_poly.entity_id
_entity_poly.type
_entity_poly.pdbx_seq_one_letter_code
_entity_poly.pdbx_strand_id
1 'polypeptide(L)'
;MNILRAVIGILGLALLGLVIWAAVAMQDLHGSFMDQVGVVATLPWGIAALSDLYVGFVFFSVIVFLTERSWVVAALWAVPIFIVGNIWSAVWLVIRLPHLAKQLSKPDWPTS
;
A
#
# COMPACT_ATOMS: atom_id res chain seq x y z
N MET A 1 8.80 -16.81 -7.28
CA MET A 1 7.60 -16.38 -6.52
C MET A 1 7.84 -16.26 -5.01
N ASN A 2 8.43 -17.26 -4.34
CA ASN A 2 8.56 -17.23 -2.88
C ASN A 2 9.51 -16.14 -2.36
N ILE A 3 10.62 -15.87 -3.08
CA ILE A 3 11.56 -14.80 -2.74
C ILE A 3 10.87 -13.42 -2.79
N LEU A 4 10.12 -13.13 -3.86
CA LEU A 4 9.41 -11.85 -4.01
C LEU A 4 8.33 -11.67 -2.92
N ARG A 5 7.61 -12.73 -2.54
CA ARG A 5 6.66 -12.69 -1.42
C ARG A 5 7.36 -12.41 -0.09
N ALA A 6 8.52 -13.04 0.14
CA ALA A 6 9.32 -12.81 1.35
C ALA A 6 9.80 -11.36 1.41
N VAL A 7 10.32 -10.81 0.31
CA VAL A 7 10.76 -9.40 0.25
C VAL A 7 9.61 -8.44 0.55
N ILE A 8 8.45 -8.61 -0.09
CA ILE A 8 7.27 -7.77 0.15
C ILE A 8 6.80 -7.89 1.61
N GLY A 9 6.79 -9.12 2.15
CA GLY A 9 6.45 -9.35 3.55
C GLY A 9 7.41 -8.66 4.52
N ILE A 10 8.72 -8.75 4.27
CA ILE A 10 9.75 -8.09 5.09
C ILE A 10 9.60 -6.56 5.02
N LEU A 11 9.37 -5.99 3.83
CA LEU A 11 9.14 -4.55 3.68
C LEU A 11 7.87 -4.10 4.41
N GLY A 12 6.79 -4.87 4.31
CA GLY A 12 5.55 -4.59 5.04
C GLY A 12 5.74 -4.65 6.57
N LEU A 13 6.48 -5.64 7.07
CA LEU A 13 6.82 -5.76 8.48
C LEU A 13 7.74 -4.64 8.96
N ALA A 14 8.71 -4.24 8.14
CA ALA A 14 9.58 -3.11 8.45
C ALA A 14 8.78 -1.81 8.55
N LEU A 15 7.85 -1.56 7.62
CA LEU A 15 6.95 -0.42 7.67
C LEU A 15 6.04 -0.46 8.90
N LEU A 16 5.48 -1.62 9.22
CA LEU A 16 4.67 -1.82 10.43
C LEU A 16 5.48 -1.53 11.70
N GLY A 17 6.73 -1.98 11.76
CA GLY A 17 7.66 -1.67 12.84
C GLY A 17 7.91 -0.17 12.97
N LEU A 18 8.09 0.54 11.85
CA LEU A 18 8.26 2.00 11.83
C LEU A 18 7.01 2.72 12.32
N VAL A 19 5.82 2.27 11.94
CA VAL A 19 4.54 2.82 12.42
C VAL A 19 4.36 2.60 13.92
N ILE A 20 4.68 1.41 14.43
CA ILE A 20 4.62 1.12 15.87
C ILE A 20 5.63 1.98 16.64
N TRP A 21 6.87 2.07 16.15
CA TRP A 21 7.88 2.93 16.73
C TRP A 21 7.41 4.38 16.76
N ALA A 22 6.87 4.90 15.66
CA ALA A 22 6.34 6.25 15.60
C ALA A 22 5.22 6.49 16.61
N ALA A 23 4.29 5.52 16.75
CA ALA A 23 3.19 5.60 17.71
C ALA A 23 3.67 5.59 19.17
N VAL A 24 4.69 4.79 19.49
CA VAL A 24 5.27 4.71 20.86
C VAL A 24 6.20 5.89 21.16
N ALA A 25 6.89 6.41 20.15
CA ALA A 25 7.78 7.57 20.26
C ALA A 25 7.02 8.91 20.30
N MET A 26 5.68 8.90 20.16
CA MET A 26 4.86 10.08 20.42
C MET A 26 5.03 10.52 21.88
N GLN A 27 5.94 11.46 22.09
CA GLN A 27 6.05 12.19 23.34
C GLN A 27 4.92 13.21 23.44
N ASP A 28 4.45 13.48 24.67
CA ASP A 28 3.42 14.49 24.96
C ASP A 28 3.72 15.88 24.36
N LEU A 29 4.99 16.15 24.03
CA LEU A 29 5.45 17.43 23.47
C LEU A 29 5.06 17.67 21.99
N HIS A 30 4.78 16.62 21.20
CA HIS A 30 4.56 16.74 19.75
C HIS A 30 3.08 16.66 19.34
N GLY A 31 2.16 16.62 20.31
CA GLY A 31 0.71 16.54 20.06
C GLY A 31 0.26 15.20 19.48
N SER A 32 -1.01 15.14 19.10
CA SER A 32 -1.65 13.95 18.52
C SER A 32 -1.13 13.66 17.11
N PHE A 33 -1.43 12.47 16.57
CA PHE A 33 -1.16 12.12 15.17
C PHE A 33 -1.67 13.19 14.19
N MET A 34 -2.87 13.73 14.43
CA MET A 34 -3.48 14.74 13.57
C MET A 34 -2.76 16.08 13.64
N ASP A 35 -2.17 16.43 14.78
CA ASP A 35 -1.38 17.65 14.92
C ASP A 35 -0.08 17.56 14.12
N GLN A 36 0.60 16.40 14.18
CA GLN A 36 1.82 16.15 13.41
C GLN A 36 1.54 16.15 11.90
N VAL A 37 0.45 15.51 11.46
CA VAL A 37 0.01 15.56 10.06
C VAL A 37 -0.36 16.99 9.65
N GLY A 38 -0.99 17.75 10.53
CA GLY A 38 -1.31 19.17 10.33
C GLY A 38 -0.06 20.00 10.07
N VAL A 39 1.01 19.81 10.87
CA VAL A 39 2.30 20.48 10.65
C VAL A 39 2.92 20.07 9.31
N VAL A 40 2.92 18.79 8.96
CA VAL A 40 3.43 18.31 7.67
C VAL A 40 2.68 18.96 6.49
N ALA A 41 1.37 19.15 6.62
CA ALA A 41 0.55 19.82 5.62
C ALA A 41 0.82 21.34 5.51
N THR A 42 1.60 21.96 6.41
CA THR A 42 2.06 23.35 6.26
C THR A 42 3.38 23.47 5.51
N LEU A 43 4.15 22.39 5.41
CA LEU A 43 5.44 22.38 4.73
C LEU A 43 5.24 22.09 3.23
N PRO A 44 5.84 22.86 2.30
CA PRO A 44 5.67 22.63 0.86
C PRO A 44 6.07 21.21 0.43
N TRP A 45 7.17 20.69 0.96
CA TRP A 45 7.60 19.31 0.74
C TRP A 45 6.72 18.27 1.44
N GLY A 46 6.09 18.62 2.57
CA GLY A 46 5.15 17.74 3.23
C GLY A 46 3.86 17.56 2.43
N ILE A 47 3.33 18.64 1.85
CA ILE A 47 2.20 18.58 0.92
C ILE A 47 2.54 17.74 -0.31
N ALA A 48 3.73 17.95 -0.90
CA ALA A 48 4.18 17.20 -2.06
C ALA A 48 4.29 15.69 -1.76
N ALA A 49 4.88 15.32 -0.62
CA ALA A 49 5.02 13.92 -0.21
C ALA A 49 3.68 13.25 0.11
N LEU A 50 2.76 13.97 0.78
CA LEU A 50 1.39 13.49 1.00
C LEU A 50 0.66 13.28 -0.33
N SER A 51 0.78 14.23 -1.25
CA SER A 51 0.17 14.13 -2.58
C SER A 51 0.70 12.93 -3.34
N ASP A 52 2.03 12.73 -3.36
CA ASP A 52 2.68 11.58 -4.00
C ASP A 52 2.16 10.24 -3.43
N LEU A 53 2.07 10.15 -2.09
CA LEU A 53 1.55 8.97 -1.40
C LEU A 53 0.10 8.64 -1.81
N TYR A 54 -0.79 9.63 -1.77
CA TYR A 54 -2.20 9.44 -2.09
C TYR A 54 -2.45 9.17 -3.57
N VAL A 55 -1.72 9.83 -4.47
CA VAL A 55 -1.75 9.51 -5.92
C VAL A 55 -1.29 8.07 -6.14
N GLY A 56 -0.24 7.64 -5.44
CA GLY A 56 0.20 6.24 -5.41
C GLY A 56 -0.91 5.26 -4.98
N PHE A 57 -1.68 5.59 -3.94
CA PHE A 57 -2.81 4.78 -3.49
C PHE A 57 -3.91 4.68 -4.54
N VAL A 58 -4.19 5.76 -5.29
CA VAL A 58 -5.15 5.75 -6.39
C VAL A 58 -4.67 4.83 -7.51
N PHE A 59 -3.42 4.96 -7.97
CA PHE A 59 -2.87 4.08 -9.01
C PHE A 59 -2.90 2.61 -8.58
N PHE A 60 -2.53 2.32 -7.33
CA PHE A 60 -2.61 0.96 -6.82
C PHE A 60 -4.05 0.45 -6.75
N SER A 61 -4.99 1.28 -6.30
CA SER A 61 -6.42 0.93 -6.29
C SER A 61 -6.94 0.60 -7.68
N VAL A 62 -6.54 1.35 -8.71
CA VAL A 62 -6.89 1.03 -10.11
C VAL A 62 -6.39 -0.37 -10.48
N ILE A 63 -5.14 -0.73 -10.13
CA ILE A 63 -4.62 -2.08 -10.38
C ILE A 63 -5.44 -3.14 -9.64
N VAL A 64 -5.83 -2.90 -8.40
CA VAL A 64 -6.69 -3.81 -7.62
C VAL A 64 -8.04 -4.01 -8.32
N PHE A 65 -8.66 -2.94 -8.81
CA PHE A 65 -9.92 -3.01 -9.57
C PHE A 65 -9.79 -3.73 -10.92
N LEU A 66 -8.66 -3.60 -11.61
CA LEU A 66 -8.41 -4.29 -12.87
C LEU A 66 -8.10 -5.78 -12.71
N THR A 67 -7.57 -6.18 -11.56
CA THR A 67 -7.10 -7.56 -11.31
C THR A 67 -8.15 -8.43 -10.60
N GLU A 68 -9.09 -7.81 -9.87
CA GLU A 68 -10.18 -8.51 -9.21
C GLU A 68 -11.41 -8.62 -10.11
N ARG A 69 -12.00 -9.83 -10.18
CA ARG A 69 -13.18 -10.09 -11.01
C ARG A 69 -14.47 -9.52 -10.42
N SER A 70 -14.49 -9.28 -9.11
CA SER A 70 -15.63 -8.70 -8.40
C SER A 70 -15.27 -7.30 -7.92
N TRP A 71 -16.07 -6.31 -8.34
CA TRP A 71 -15.91 -4.92 -7.93
C TRP A 71 -16.05 -4.73 -6.41
N VAL A 72 -16.84 -5.59 -5.74
CA VAL A 72 -17.00 -5.56 -4.28
C VAL A 72 -15.71 -6.00 -3.58
N VAL A 73 -15.08 -7.07 -4.08
CA VAL A 73 -13.80 -7.55 -3.52
C VAL A 73 -12.69 -6.54 -3.79
N ALA A 74 -12.69 -5.92 -4.98
CA ALA A 74 -11.77 -4.84 -5.30
C ALA A 74 -11.92 -3.65 -4.32
N ALA A 75 -13.16 -3.22 -4.06
CA ALA A 75 -13.43 -2.13 -3.12
C ALA A 75 -12.99 -2.48 -1.69
N LEU A 76 -13.23 -3.71 -1.24
CA LEU A 76 -12.77 -4.19 0.08
C LEU A 76 -11.25 -4.17 0.23
N TRP A 77 -10.50 -4.31 -0.87
CA TRP A 77 -9.04 -4.21 -0.85
C TRP A 77 -8.53 -2.79 -1.07
N ALA A 78 -9.18 -2.00 -1.92
CA ALA A 78 -8.75 -0.66 -2.28
C ALA A 78 -9.09 0.40 -1.21
N VAL A 79 -10.30 0.38 -0.65
CA VAL A 79 -10.76 1.42 0.30
C VAL A 79 -9.89 1.48 1.57
N PRO A 80 -9.51 0.36 2.20
CA PRO A 80 -8.68 0.42 3.40
C PRO A 80 -7.26 0.94 3.16
N ILE A 81 -6.76 0.97 1.92
CA ILE A 81 -5.41 1.48 1.60
C ILE A 81 -5.30 2.97 1.94
N PHE A 82 -6.37 3.73 1.76
CA PHE A 82 -6.38 5.17 2.08
C PHE A 82 -6.30 5.46 3.58
N ILE A 83 -6.55 4.46 4.44
CA ILE A 83 -6.56 4.60 5.90
C ILE A 83 -5.34 3.89 6.51
N VAL A 84 -5.12 2.64 6.12
CA VAL A 84 -4.05 1.77 6.65
C VAL A 84 -2.73 2.01 5.93
N GLY A 85 -2.77 2.55 4.71
CA GLY A 85 -1.59 2.80 3.89
C GLY A 85 -0.98 1.54 3.29
N ASN A 86 0.32 1.63 3.00
CA ASN A 86 1.05 0.61 2.23
C ASN A 86 1.17 -0.76 2.91
N ILE A 87 0.90 -0.86 4.22
CA ILE A 87 0.86 -2.14 4.93
C ILE A 87 -0.25 -3.03 4.34
N TRP A 88 -1.43 -2.45 4.08
CA TRP A 88 -2.54 -3.19 3.48
C TRP A 88 -2.26 -3.60 2.04
N SER A 89 -1.63 -2.70 1.26
CA SER A 89 -1.16 -2.98 -0.10
C SER A 89 -0.17 -4.15 -0.13
N ALA A 90 0.75 -4.23 0.84
CA ALA A 90 1.70 -5.33 0.97
C ALA A 90 1.00 -6.67 1.25
N VAL A 91 0.00 -6.68 2.15
CA VAL A 91 -0.81 -7.88 2.42
C VAL A 91 -1.51 -8.35 1.15
N TRP A 92 -2.17 -7.44 0.43
CA TRP A 92 -2.85 -7.78 -0.82
C TRP A 92 -1.88 -8.37 -1.85
N LEU A 93 -0.72 -7.73 -2.05
CA LEU A 93 0.31 -8.22 -2.97
C LEU A 93 0.79 -9.62 -2.60
N VAL A 94 1.08 -9.90 -1.32
CA VAL A 94 1.55 -11.23 -0.87
C VAL A 94 0.54 -12.34 -1.15
N ILE A 95 -0.76 -12.02 -1.04
CA ILE A 95 -1.87 -12.96 -1.28
C ILE A 95 -2.10 -13.15 -2.78
N ARG A 96 -2.09 -12.06 -3.57
CA ARG A 96 -2.47 -12.08 -4.99
C ARG A 96 -1.33 -12.36 -5.96
N LEU A 97 -0.07 -12.19 -5.53
CA LEU A 97 1.13 -12.47 -6.32
C LEU A 97 1.09 -13.77 -7.13
N PRO A 98 0.73 -14.94 -6.57
CA PRO A 98 0.75 -16.19 -7.31
C PRO A 98 -0.33 -16.26 -8.40
N HIS A 99 -1.45 -15.57 -8.23
CA HIS A 99 -2.48 -15.47 -9.27
C HIS A 99 -2.03 -14.52 -10.39
N LEU A 100 -1.47 -13.36 -10.02
CA LEU A 100 -0.93 -12.39 -10.98
C LEU A 100 0.22 -12.98 -11.80
N ALA A 101 1.16 -13.66 -11.16
CA ALA A 101 2.27 -14.30 -11.86
C ALA A 101 1.80 -15.39 -12.82
N LYS A 102 0.77 -16.17 -12.45
CA LYS A 102 0.16 -17.15 -13.37
C LYS A 102 -0.55 -16.49 -14.56
N GLN A 103 -1.16 -15.32 -14.38
CA GLN A 103 -1.77 -14.57 -15.47
C GLN A 103 -0.73 -13.99 -16.43
N LEU A 104 0.35 -13.42 -15.87
CA LEU A 104 1.46 -12.84 -16.65
C LEU A 104 2.37 -13.88 -17.31
N SER A 105 2.38 -15.12 -16.81
CA SER A 105 3.19 -16.22 -17.38
C SER A 105 2.49 -16.99 -18.50
N LYS A 106 1.23 -16.66 -18.84
CA LYS A 106 0.55 -17.27 -19.99
C LYS A 106 1.01 -16.53 -21.25
N PRO A 107 1.69 -17.19 -22.21
CA PRO A 107 1.99 -16.59 -23.49
C PRO A 107 0.67 -16.34 -24.23
N ASP A 108 0.40 -15.09 -24.52
CA ASP A 108 -0.74 -14.57 -25.26
C ASP A 108 -0.53 -14.63 -26.78
N TRP A 109 0.53 -15.31 -27.24
CA TRP A 109 0.74 -15.55 -28.66
C TRP A 109 -0.16 -16.69 -29.15
N PRO A 110 -0.97 -16.52 -30.21
CA PRO A 110 -1.54 -17.65 -30.90
C PRO A 110 -0.36 -18.45 -31.48
N THR A 111 -0.08 -19.62 -30.93
CA THR A 111 0.77 -20.60 -31.59
C THR A 111 0.03 -21.04 -32.84
N SER A 112 0.29 -20.32 -33.94
CA SER A 112 -0.06 -20.68 -35.32
C SER A 112 0.54 -22.02 -35.70
#